data_AF-A0A6P0VWQ8-F1
#
_entry.id   AF-A0A6P0VWQ8-F1
#
_cell.length_a   1.000
_cell.length_b   1.000
_cell.length_c   1.000
_cell.angle_alpha   90.00
_cell.angle_beta   90.00
_cell.angle_gamma   90.00
#
_symmetry.space_group_name_H-M   'P 1'
#
loop_
_entity.id
_entity.type
_entity.pdbx_description
1 polymer ?
#
loop_
_entity_poly.entity_id
_entity_poly.type
_entity_poly.pdbx_seq_one_letter_code
_entity_poly.pdbx_strand_id
1 'polypeptide(L)' 'MNATVSILAEIPEDLHESLKGYLENHPNWDQDRVFSAALSLFLLQNGNGRTPETSQSYRACARVYLESLFQHPA' A
#
# COMPACT_ATOMS: atom_id res chain seq x y z
N MET A 1 4.34 19.04 2.83
CA MET A 1 3.45 18.61 1.73
C MET A 1 3.93 17.25 1.27
N ASN A 2 3.20 16.17 1.58
CA ASN A 2 3.46 14.88 0.92
C ASN A 2 2.82 14.97 -0.46
N ALA A 3 3.65 14.98 -1.51
CA ALA A 3 3.13 14.89 -2.87
C ALA A 3 2.55 13.49 -3.07
N THR A 4 1.26 13.41 -3.40
CA THR A 4 0.65 12.15 -3.84
C THR A 4 0.95 11.96 -5.32
N VAL A 5 1.21 10.71 -5.71
CA VAL A 5 1.43 10.33 -7.12
C VAL A 5 0.30 9.40 -7.52
N SER A 6 -0.46 9.78 -8.54
CA SER A 6 -1.51 8.93 -9.11
C SER A 6 -0.90 7.84 -9.97
N ILE A 7 -1.35 6.60 -9.78
CA ILE A 7 -0.93 5.43 -10.55
C ILE A 7 -2.15 4.90 -11.30
N LEU A 8 -2.02 4.74 -12.62
CA LEU A 8 -3.01 4.04 -13.44
C LEU A 8 -2.46 2.63 -13.71
N ALA A 9 -3.21 1.62 -13.31
CA ALA A 9 -2.87 0.22 -13.55
C ALA A 9 -4.13 -0.59 -13.86
N GLU A 10 -4.02 -1.51 -14.80
CA GLU A 10 -5.05 -2.52 -15.07
C GLU A 10 -4.82 -3.70 -14.13
N ILE A 11 -5.89 -4.21 -13.53
CA ILE A 11 -5.86 -5.39 -12.67
C ILE A 11 -6.81 -6.47 -13.20
N PRO A 12 -6.54 -7.76 -12.96
CA PRO A 12 -7.47 -8.84 -13.30
C PRO A 12 -8.84 -8.63 -12.65
N GLU A 13 -9.91 -9.01 -13.35
CA GLU A 13 -11.30 -8.86 -12.89
C GLU A 13 -11.54 -9.57 -11.55
N ASP A 14 -11.07 -10.82 -11.42
CA ASP A 14 -11.18 -11.60 -10.17
C ASP A 14 -10.56 -10.87 -8.96
N LEU A 15 -9.44 -10.16 -9.18
CA LEU A 15 -8.79 -9.37 -8.14
C LEU A 15 -9.60 -8.13 -7.79
N HIS A 16 -10.19 -7.47 -8.80
CA HIS A 16 -11.07 -6.34 -8.59
C HIS A 16 -12.33 -6.73 -7.81
N GLU A 17 -12.96 -7.86 -8.14
CA GLU A 17 -14.13 -8.36 -7.40
C GLU A 17 -13.78 -8.66 -5.93
N SER A 18 -12.64 -9.30 -5.70
CA SER A 18 -12.14 -9.59 -4.33
C SER A 18 -11.88 -8.30 -3.54
N LEU A 19 -11.27 -7.30 -4.18
CA LEU A 19 -11.04 -5.98 -3.58
C LEU A 19 -12.36 -5.29 -3.21
N LYS A 20 -13.33 -5.31 -4.13
CA LYS A 20 -14.64 -4.72 -3.90
C LYS A 20 -15.33 -5.37 -2.70
N GLY A 21 -15.35 -6.71 -2.65
CA GLY A 21 -15.93 -7.44 -1.53
C GLY A 21 -15.24 -7.15 -0.20
N TYR A 22 -13.92 -6.93 -0.20
CA TYR A 22 -13.20 -6.48 1.00
C TYR A 22 -13.67 -5.08 1.44
N LEU A 23 -13.69 -4.11 0.53
CA LEU A 23 -14.06 -2.72 0.86
C LEU A 23 -15.50 -2.59 1.35
N GLU A 24 -16.44 -3.38 0.81
CA GLU A 24 -17.84 -3.41 1.26
C GLU A 24 -17.99 -3.84 2.73
N ASN A 25 -17.07 -4.67 3.23
CA ASN A 25 -17.09 -5.17 4.61
C ASN A 25 -16.19 -4.35 5.56
N HIS A 26 -15.39 -3.42 5.03
CA HIS A 26 -14.37 -2.67 5.77
C HIS A 26 -14.50 -1.16 5.52
N PRO A 27 -15.47 -0.47 6.15
CA PRO A 27 -15.80 0.92 5.84
C PRO A 27 -14.69 1.94 6.15
N ASN A 28 -13.68 1.55 6.91
CA ASN A 28 -12.52 2.39 7.22
C ASN A 28 -11.42 2.29 6.14
N TRP A 29 -11.63 1.46 5.12
CA TRP A 29 -10.71 1.24 4.02
C TRP A 29 -11.28 1.83 2.73
N ASP A 30 -10.39 2.44 1.97
CA ASP A 30 -10.63 2.85 0.59
C ASP A 30 -9.62 2.15 -0.33
N GLN A 31 -9.86 2.27 -1.63
CA GLN A 31 -9.04 1.65 -2.66
C GLN A 31 -7.57 2.10 -2.54
N ASP A 32 -7.31 3.39 -2.39
CA ASP A 32 -5.97 3.96 -2.36
C ASP A 32 -5.16 3.45 -1.14
N ARG A 33 -5.83 3.31 0.00
CA ARG A 33 -5.27 2.77 1.25
C ARG A 33 -4.91 1.29 1.10
N VAL A 34 -5.79 0.49 0.48
CA VAL A 34 -5.49 -0.93 0.20
C VAL A 34 -4.31 -1.05 -0.74
N PHE A 35 -4.28 -0.28 -1.83
CA PHE A 35 -3.16 -0.30 -2.77
C PHE A 35 -1.84 0.17 -2.14
N SER A 36 -1.89 1.22 -1.32
CA SER A 36 -0.72 1.72 -0.57
C SER A 36 -0.19 0.66 0.40
N ALA A 37 -1.08 -0.02 1.13
CA ALA A 37 -0.71 -1.11 2.03
C ALA A 37 -0.14 -2.32 1.28
N ALA A 38 -0.79 -2.75 0.19
CA ALA A 38 -0.35 -3.90 -0.60
C ALA A 38 1.00 -3.65 -1.28
N LEU A 39 1.16 -2.48 -1.91
CA LEU A 39 2.40 -2.11 -2.61
C LEU A 39 3.56 -1.96 -1.63
N SER A 40 3.35 -1.27 -0.49
CA SER A 40 4.39 -1.11 0.52
C SER A 40 4.81 -2.46 1.12
N LEU A 41 3.86 -3.35 1.42
CA LEU A 41 4.16 -4.70 1.90
C LEU A 41 4.92 -5.53 0.86
N PHE A 42 4.50 -5.49 -0.40
CA PHE A 42 5.19 -6.20 -1.49
C PHE A 42 6.65 -5.74 -1.60
N LEU A 43 6.89 -4.43 -1.55
CA LEU A 43 8.24 -3.86 -1.59
C LEU A 43 9.06 -4.19 -0.35
N LEU A 44 8.46 -4.32 0.83
CA LEU A 44 9.16 -4.75 2.05
C LEU A 44 9.60 -6.21 1.99
N GLN A 45 8.75 -7.07 1.43
CA GLN A 45 9.01 -8.51 1.32
C GLN A 45 10.03 -8.82 0.22
N ASN A 46 10.00 -8.08 -0.88
CA ASN A 46 10.85 -8.33 -2.07
C ASN A 46 12.01 -7.35 -2.21
N GLY A 47 12.06 -6.32 -1.37
CA GLY A 47 13.14 -5.34 -1.30
C GLY A 47 14.40 -5.97 -0.73
N ASN A 48 15.23 -6.56 -1.59
CA ASN A 48 16.49 -7.18 -1.21
C ASN A 48 17.47 -6.14 -0.65
N GLY A 49 17.60 -6.09 0.68
CA GLY A 49 18.43 -5.12 1.37
C GLY A 49 19.86 -5.60 1.60
N ARG A 50 20.83 -5.09 0.83
CA ARG A 50 22.27 -5.16 1.21
C ARG A 50 23.04 -3.84 1.03
N THR A 51 22.40 -2.77 0.53
CA THR A 51 23.04 -1.47 0.37
C THR A 51 22.41 -0.38 1.25
N PRO A 52 23.13 0.70 1.55
CA PRO A 52 22.57 1.84 2.29
C PRO A 52 21.32 2.44 1.63
N GLU A 53 21.24 2.48 0.29
CA GLU A 53 20.05 3.02 -0.39
C GLU A 53 18.83 2.11 -0.20
N THR A 54 19.03 0.78 -0.24
CA THR A 54 17.96 -0.18 0.05
C THR A 54 17.42 -0.04 1.47
N SER A 55 18.25 0.41 2.41
CA SER A 55 17.84 0.65 3.80
C SER A 55 16.92 1.88 3.93
N GLN A 56 17.16 2.93 3.14
CA GLN A 56 16.30 4.12 3.13
C GLN A 56 14.95 3.83 2.47
N SER A 57 14.96 3.12 1.33
CA SER A 57 13.75 2.70 0.63
C SER A 57 12.89 1.77 1.50
N TYR A 58 13.53 0.82 2.19
CA TYR A 58 12.87 -0.08 3.13
C TYR A 58 12.15 0.69 4.26
N ARG A 59 12.82 1.65 4.89
CA ARG A 59 12.21 2.48 5.94
C ARG A 59 11.03 3.30 5.42
N ALA A 60 11.12 3.83 4.21
CA ALA A 60 10.03 4.57 3.59
C ALA A 60 8.81 3.67 3.34
N CYS A 61 9.02 2.46 2.79
CA CYS A 61 7.94 1.49 2.58
C CYS A 61 7.32 1.03 3.91
N ALA A 62 8.13 0.77 4.93
CA ALA A 62 7.66 0.39 6.27
C ALA A 62 6.77 1.46 6.89
N ARG A 63 7.15 2.73 6.74
CA ARG A 63 6.33 3.85 7.21
C ARG A 63 4.97 3.89 6.51
N VAL A 64 4.95 3.84 5.18
CA VAL A 64 3.69 3.87 4.41
C VAL A 64 2.80 2.68 4.76
N TYR A 65 3.37 1.49 4.94
CA TYR A 65 2.63 0.30 5.36
C TYR A 65 1.97 0.49 6.72
N LEU A 66 2.73 0.94 7.72
CA LEU A 66 2.22 1.18 9.07
C LEU A 66 1.18 2.32 9.09
N GLU A 67 1.42 3.41 8.37
CA GLU A 67 0.44 4.50 8.22
C GLU A 67 -0.85 3.97 7.58
N SER A 68 -0.76 3.17 6.51
CA SER A 68 -1.94 2.59 5.86
C SER A 68 -2.69 1.62 6.78
N LEU A 69 -2.03 0.91 7.69
CA LEU A 69 -2.71 0.03 8.65
C LEU A 69 -3.35 0.80 9.81
N PHE A 70 -2.66 1.80 10.35
CA PHE A 70 -3.03 2.45 11.60
C PHE A 70 -3.64 3.85 11.42
N GLN A 71 -3.80 4.34 10.19
CA GLN A 71 -4.52 5.58 9.94
C GLN A 71 -5.94 5.47 10.51
N HIS A 72 -6.16 6.22 11.59
CA HIS A 72 -7.48 6.54 12.10
C HIS A 72 -8.07 7.62 11.18
N PRO A 73 -9.33 7.45 10.73
CA PRO A 73 -10.04 8.57 10.15
C PRO A 73 -10.10 9.68 11.21
N ALA A 74 -9.65 10.88 10.83
CA ALA A 74 -9.79 12.09 11.63
C ALA A 74 -11.26 12.54 11.65
#